data_AF-A0A953DVT9-F1
#
_entry.id   AF-A0A953DVT9-F1
#
_cell.length_a   1.000
_cell.length_b   1.000
_cell.length_c   1.000
_cell.angle_alpha   90.00
_cell.angle_beta   90.00
_cell.angle_gamma   90.00
#
_symmetry.space_group_name_H-M   'P 1'
#
loop_
_entity.id
_entity.type
_entity.pdbx_description
1 polymer ?
#
loop_
_entity_poly.entity_id
_entity_poly.type
_entity_poly.pdbx_seq_one_letter_code
_entity_poly.pdbx_strand_id
1 'polypeptide(L)' 'DAPGGPSRWRTVRSAEWQPLRPVLVEVRYDQVTGGRFRHGTTLVRWRPDKAPRQCTRDQLEKEGRPGLVLARLVEAANG' A
#
# COMPACT_ATOMS: atom_id res chain seq x y z
N ASP A 1 -15.76 8.03 5.45
CA ASP A 1 -15.63 8.39 4.04
C ASP A 1 -16.36 7.38 3.16
N ALA A 2 -17.54 7.74 2.67
CA ALA A 2 -18.27 6.95 1.68
C ALA A 2 -17.84 7.37 0.26
N PRO A 3 -17.71 6.43 -0.70
CA PRO A 3 -17.49 6.79 -2.10
C PRO A 3 -18.69 7.63 -2.61
N GLY A 4 -18.41 8.74 -3.31
CA GLY A 4 -19.45 9.59 -3.93
C GLY A 4 -19.49 11.06 -3.47
N GLY A 5 -18.68 11.45 -2.47
CA GLY A 5 -18.56 12.84 -2.05
C GLY A 5 -18.06 13.78 -3.17
N PRO A 6 -18.44 15.07 -3.16
CA PRO A 6 -18.05 16.01 -4.20
C PRO A 6 -16.53 16.13 -4.29
N SER A 7 -16.00 15.78 -5.46
CA SER A 7 -14.57 15.82 -5.78
C SER A 7 -14.26 17.06 -6.62
N ARG A 8 -13.19 17.77 -6.27
CA ARG A 8 -12.68 18.95 -7.01
C ARG A 8 -12.24 18.64 -8.45
N TRP A 9 -12.15 17.36 -8.82
CA TRP A 9 -11.68 16.90 -10.13
C TRP A 9 -12.81 16.41 -11.05
N ARG A 10 -14.08 16.70 -10.74
CA ARG A 10 -15.24 16.18 -11.48
C ARG A 10 -15.49 17.01 -12.75
N THR A 11 -15.15 16.46 -13.92
CA THR A 11 -15.65 16.92 -15.24
C THR A 11 -17.04 16.31 -15.54
N VAL A 12 -17.66 16.63 -16.70
CA VAL A 12 -18.95 16.10 -17.22
C VAL A 12 -18.90 14.58 -17.48
N ARG A 13 -18.58 13.80 -16.46
CA ARG A 13 -18.62 12.35 -16.44
C ARG A 13 -19.50 11.95 -15.27
N SER A 14 -20.30 10.91 -15.49
CA SER A 14 -21.09 10.29 -14.42
C SER A 14 -20.14 9.94 -13.26
N ALA A 15 -20.54 10.27 -12.03
CA ALA A 15 -19.93 9.63 -10.84
C ALA A 15 -20.91 8.72 -10.13
N GLU A 16 -21.75 8.08 -10.93
CA GLU A 16 -22.40 6.85 -10.52
C GLU A 16 -21.32 5.81 -10.18
N TRP A 17 -21.50 5.16 -9.03
CA TRP A 17 -20.60 4.13 -8.56
C TRP A 17 -20.80 2.86 -9.38
N GLN A 18 -19.71 2.26 -9.84
CA GLN A 18 -19.73 1.00 -10.57
C GLN A 18 -18.89 -0.04 -9.83
N PRO A 19 -19.46 -1.20 -9.44
CA PRO A 19 -18.70 -2.26 -8.79
C PRO A 19 -17.66 -2.82 -9.75
N LEU A 20 -16.43 -2.96 -9.27
CA LEU A 20 -15.37 -3.64 -10.02
C LEU A 20 -15.18 -5.05 -9.47
N ARG A 21 -14.98 -6.01 -10.37
CA ARG A 21 -14.55 -7.35 -9.99
C ARG A 21 -13.12 -7.26 -9.43
N PRO A 22 -12.87 -7.74 -8.21
CA PRO A 22 -11.53 -7.72 -7.63
C PRO A 22 -10.61 -8.67 -8.41
N VAL A 23 -9.48 -8.13 -8.83
CA VAL A 23 -8.37 -8.85 -9.47
C VAL A 23 -7.09 -8.52 -8.71
N LEU A 24 -6.14 -9.45 -8.66
CA LEU A 24 -4.93 -9.29 -7.89
C LEU A 24 -3.76 -8.84 -8.75
N VAL A 25 -2.92 -7.98 -8.17
CA VAL A 25 -1.67 -7.50 -8.75
C VAL A 25 -0.57 -7.60 -7.72
N GLU A 26 0.66 -7.69 -8.21
CA GLU A 26 1.86 -7.54 -7.43
C GLU A 26 2.37 -6.11 -7.57
N VAL A 27 2.82 -5.53 -6.46
CA VAL A 27 3.36 -4.17 -6.41
C VAL A 27 4.74 -4.17 -5.80
N ARG A 28 5.60 -3.29 -6.31
CA ARG A 28 6.81 -2.83 -5.61
C ARG A 28 6.48 -1.55 -4.88
N TYR A 29 6.99 -1.41 -3.68
CA TYR A 29 6.80 -0.24 -2.82
C TYR A 29 8.08 0.06 -2.06
N ASP A 30 8.22 1.30 -1.64
CA ASP A 30 9.33 1.78 -0.81
C ASP A 30 8.95 1.78 0.67
N GLN A 31 7.87 2.49 1.03
CA GLN A 31 7.47 2.69 2.42
C GLN A 31 5.99 2.37 2.68
N VAL A 32 5.70 1.88 3.88
CA VAL A 32 4.35 1.82 4.45
C VAL A 32 4.27 2.69 5.70
N THR A 33 3.39 3.68 5.70
CA THR A 33 3.11 4.53 6.88
C THR A 33 1.62 4.68 7.08
N GLY A 34 1.18 4.55 8.34
CA GLY A 34 -0.25 4.61 8.67
C GLY A 34 -1.08 3.57 7.91
N GLY A 35 -0.45 2.44 7.55
CA GLY A 35 -1.09 1.36 6.84
C GLY A 35 -1.36 1.59 5.35
N ARG A 36 -0.69 2.57 4.74
CA ARG A 36 -0.78 2.91 3.31
C ARG A 36 0.61 2.93 2.69
N PHE A 37 0.71 2.55 1.43
CA PHE A 37 1.93 2.76 0.66
C PHE A 37 2.21 4.26 0.51
N ARG A 38 3.47 4.64 0.68
CA ARG A 38 4.00 6.00 0.54
C ARG A 38 5.24 5.95 -0.31
N HIS A 39 5.44 7.02 -1.08
CA HIS A 39 6.48 7.10 -2.10
C HIS A 39 6.32 5.96 -3.14
N GLY A 40 7.12 5.95 -4.21
CA GLY A 40 6.82 5.21 -5.45
C GLY A 40 6.24 3.81 -5.25
N THR A 41 4.97 3.62 -5.63
CA THR A 41 4.33 2.29 -5.72
C THR A 41 4.11 1.97 -7.19
N THR A 42 4.64 0.84 -7.65
CA THR A 42 4.60 0.47 -9.06
C THR A 42 3.93 -0.88 -9.23
N LEU A 43 3.01 -0.97 -10.18
CA LEU A 43 2.43 -2.23 -10.62
C LEU A 43 3.50 -3.07 -11.32
N VAL A 44 3.73 -4.29 -10.85
CA VAL A 44 4.70 -5.21 -11.45
C VAL A 44 4.01 -6.10 -12.47
N ARG A 45 2.98 -6.83 -12.02
CA ARG A 45 2.27 -7.82 -12.83
C ARG A 45 0.93 -8.20 -12.22
N TRP A 46 0.04 -8.75 -13.05
CA TRP A 46 -1.17 -9.43 -12.61
C TRP A 46 -0.85 -10.76 -11.89
N ARG A 47 -1.69 -11.14 -10.91
CA ARG A 47 -1.54 -12.38 -10.12
C ARG A 47 -2.80 -13.26 -10.20
N PRO A 48 -3.15 -13.80 -11.38
CA PRO A 48 -4.28 -14.73 -11.51
C PRO A 48 -4.06 -16.05 -10.75
N ASP A 49 -2.81 -16.32 -10.36
CA ASP A 49 -2.35 -17.51 -9.63
C ASP A 49 -2.56 -17.46 -8.11
N LYS A 50 -2.92 -16.30 -7.54
CA LYS A 50 -3.15 -16.16 -6.09
C LYS A 50 -4.64 -16.04 -5.76
N ALA A 51 -5.01 -16.60 -4.61
CA ALA A 51 -6.30 -16.33 -3.99
C ALA A 51 -6.23 -15.06 -3.12
N PRO A 52 -7.27 -14.20 -3.09
CA PRO A 52 -7.27 -12.98 -2.28
C PRO A 52 -6.97 -13.19 -0.79
N ARG A 53 -7.43 -14.31 -0.23
CA ARG A 53 -7.16 -14.72 1.16
C ARG A 53 -5.68 -14.93 1.48
N GLN A 54 -4.83 -15.08 0.47
CA GLN A 54 -3.39 -15.21 0.62
C GLN A 54 -2.66 -13.85 0.57
N CYS A 55 -3.38 -12.73 0.44
CA CYS A 55 -2.84 -11.38 0.37
C CYS A 55 -3.17 -10.64 1.67
N THR A 56 -2.39 -10.88 2.73
CA THR A 56 -2.62 -10.31 4.06
C THR A 56 -1.64 -9.18 4.36
N ARG A 57 -2.01 -8.29 5.29
CA ARG A 57 -1.14 -7.17 5.71
C ARG A 57 0.11 -7.63 6.45
N ASP A 58 0.13 -8.87 6.95
CA ASP A 58 1.29 -9.46 7.64
C ASP A 58 2.48 -9.68 6.70
N GLN A 59 2.23 -9.63 5.38
CA GLN A 59 3.27 -9.71 4.35
C GLN A 59 4.05 -8.40 4.18
N LEU A 60 3.53 -7.30 4.72
CA LEU A 60 4.20 -6.00 4.67
C LEU A 60 5.29 -5.96 5.73
N GLU A 61 6.43 -5.36 5.37
CA GLU A 61 7.44 -5.04 6.37
C GLU A 61 6.84 -4.08 7.40
N LYS A 62 7.21 -4.28 8.67
CA LYS A 62 6.79 -3.37 9.74
C LYS A 62 7.45 -2.03 9.50
N GLU A 63 6.66 -0.95 9.62
CA GLU A 63 7.19 0.41 9.61
C GLU A 63 8.36 0.51 10.58
N GLY A 64 9.53 0.88 10.06
CA GLY A 64 10.74 1.06 10.85
C GLY A 64 10.50 2.14 11.88
N ARG A 65 10.56 1.79 13.17
CA ARG A 65 10.50 2.79 14.24
C ARG A 65 11.86 3.48 14.30
N PRO A 66 11.96 4.80 14.00
CA PRO A 66 13.26 5.46 13.85
C PRO A 66 14.18 5.26 15.07
N GLY A 67 13.62 5.32 16.28
CA GLY A 67 14.39 5.09 17.51
C GLY A 67 14.98 3.67 17.63
N LEU A 68 14.29 2.64 17.13
CA LEU A 68 14.81 1.27 17.15
C LEU A 68 15.85 1.03 16.06
N VAL A 69 15.67 1.64 14.89
CA VAL A 69 16.66 1.57 13.80
C VAL A 69 17.95 2.27 14.23
N LEU A 70 17.84 3.47 14.81
CA LEU A 70 18.99 4.21 15.30
C LEU A 70 19.73 3.45 16.41
N ALA A 71 19.01 2.90 17.40
CA ALA A 71 19.62 2.10 18.46
C ALA A 71 20.39 0.90 17.91
N ARG A 72 19.82 0.15 16.95
CA ARG A 72 20.49 -0.99 16.31
C ARG A 72 21.74 -0.60 15.53
N LEU A 73 21.71 0.52 14.82
CA LEU A 73 22.87 1.01 14.08
C LEU A 73 23.99 1.46 15.03
N VAL A 74 23.63 2.08 16.16
CA VAL A 74 24.60 2.46 17.21
C VAL A 74 25.21 1.23 17.87
N GLU A 75 24.42 0.20 18.19
CA GLU A 75 24.95 -1.07 18.73
C GLU A 75 25.92 -1.74 17.76
N ALA A 76 25.55 -1.85 16.49
CA ALA A 76 26.40 -2.46 15.45
C ALA A 76 27.69 -1.69 15.16
N ALA A 77 27.74 -0.38 15.44
CA ALA A 77 28.94 0.44 15.25
C ALA A 77 29.90 0.40 16.46
N ASN A 78 29.44 -0.08 17.62
CA ASN A 78 30.19 -0.10 18.87
C ASN A 78 30.64 -1.52 19.30
N GLY A 79 30.32 -2.54 18.52
CA GLY A 79 30.78 -3.93 18.71
C GLY A 79 31.66 -4.38 17.55
#